data_AF-A0AAX6IB29-F1
#
_entry.id   AF-A0AAX6IB29-F1
#
_cell.length_a   1.000
_cell.length_b   1.000
_cell.length_c   1.000
_cell.angle_alpha   90.00
_cell.angle_beta   90.00
_cell.angle_gamma   90.00
#
_symmetry.space_group_name_H-M   'P 1'
#
loop_
_entity.id
_entity.type
_entity.pdbx_description
1 polymer ?
#
loop_
_entity_poly.entity_id
_entity_poly.type
_entity_poly.pdbx_seq_one_letter_code
_entity_poly.pdbx_strand_id
1 'polypeptide(L)' 'MVHRFNTLENSFSIGSSHSLDPLTKLKTRFSNNGKVAVLCQHEWRPKSLVTLSAEYDPKSIMAPSRVGLALALKP' A
#
# COMPACT_ATOMS: atom_id res chain seq x y z
N MET A 1 1.77 -36.27 -23.36
CA MET A 1 2.47 -35.33 -22.45
C MET A 1 1.60 -34.09 -22.30
N VAL A 2 0.77 -34.03 -21.27
CA VAL A 2 -0.16 -32.90 -21.07
C VAL A 2 0.63 -31.77 -20.44
N HIS A 3 1.01 -30.78 -21.23
CA HIS A 3 1.56 -29.52 -20.71
C HIS A 3 0.42 -28.79 -19.99
N ARG A 4 0.27 -29.06 -18.69
CA ARG A 4 -0.65 -28.30 -17.84
C ARG A 4 -0.10 -26.89 -17.72
N PHE A 5 -0.83 -25.92 -18.27
CA PHE A 5 -0.59 -24.52 -17.97
C PHE A 5 -0.69 -24.35 -16.45
N ASN A 6 0.37 -23.82 -15.86
CA ASN A 6 0.50 -23.55 -14.43
C ASN A 6 -0.76 -22.82 -13.94
N THR A 7 -1.22 -23.15 -12.73
CA THR A 7 -2.44 -22.61 -12.10
C THR A 7 -2.57 -21.11 -12.37
N LEU A 8 -3.70 -20.70 -12.95
CA LEU A 8 -4.11 -19.33 -13.29
C LEU A 8 -4.28 -18.45 -12.03
N GLU A 9 -3.29 -18.40 -11.14
CA GLU A 9 -3.25 -17.48 -10.01
C GLU A 9 -2.81 -16.09 -10.50
N ASN A 10 -3.71 -15.41 -11.24
CA ASN A 10 -3.49 -14.02 -11.61
C ASN A 10 -3.89 -13.11 -10.44
N SER A 11 -2.97 -12.29 -9.95
CA SER A 11 -3.27 -11.28 -8.94
C SER A 11 -3.58 -9.94 -9.61
N PHE A 12 -4.82 -9.49 -9.51
CA PHE A 12 -5.18 -8.14 -9.93
C PHE A 12 -5.14 -7.18 -8.72
N SER A 13 -4.67 -5.96 -8.93
CA SER A 13 -4.74 -4.92 -7.90
C SER A 13 -5.19 -3.59 -8.49
N ILE A 14 -6.17 -2.99 -7.83
CA ILE A 14 -6.70 -1.66 -8.14
C ILE A 14 -6.11 -0.70 -7.10
N GLY A 15 -5.54 0.41 -7.55
CA GLY A 15 -5.07 1.46 -6.66
C GLY A 15 -5.72 2.80 -6.96
N SER A 16 -5.81 3.65 -5.95
CA SER A 16 -6.16 5.06 -6.09
C SER A 16 -5.06 5.91 -5.46
N SER A 17 -4.76 7.04 -6.09
CA SER A 17 -3.83 8.04 -5.56
C SER A 17 -4.53 9.38 -5.57
N HIS A 18 -4.68 9.99 -4.40
CA HIS A 18 -5.38 11.25 -4.23
C HIS A 18 -4.54 12.22 -3.39
N SER A 19 -4.36 13.44 -3.87
CA SER A 19 -3.77 14.52 -3.11
C SER A 19 -4.87 15.20 -2.29
N LEU A 20 -4.83 15.00 -0.96
CA LEU A 20 -5.75 15.69 -0.05
C LEU A 20 -5.39 17.17 0.04
N ASP A 21 -4.09 17.46 0.10
CA ASP A 21 -3.52 18.80 0.17
C ASP A 21 -2.25 18.87 -0.68
N PRO A 22 -1.72 20.06 -0.98
CA PRO A 22 -0.41 20.21 -1.63
C PRO A 22 0.71 19.46 -0.88
N LEU A 23 0.55 19.30 0.43
CA LEU A 23 1.50 18.66 1.34
C LEU A 23 1.15 17.21 1.68
N THR A 24 -0.07 16.74 1.39
CA THR A 24 -0.54 15.41 1.83
C THR A 24 -1.06 14.58 0.65
N LYS A 25 -0.43 13.43 0.43
CA LYS A 25 -0.83 12.45 -0.60
C LYS A 25 -1.28 11.16 0.06
N LEU A 26 -2.47 10.71 -0.31
CA LEU A 26 -3.01 9.43 0.08
C LEU A 26 -2.98 8.47 -1.11
N LYS A 27 -2.53 7.26 -0.88
CA LYS A 27 -2.58 6.15 -1.83
C LYS A 27 -3.28 4.98 -1.18
N THR A 28 -4.18 4.36 -1.90
CA THR A 28 -4.84 3.13 -1.48
C THR A 28 -4.65 2.08 -2.56
N ARG A 29 -4.58 0.82 -2.16
CA ARG A 29 -4.43 -0.32 -3.04
C ARG A 29 -5.27 -1.47 -2.51
N PHE A 30 -6.08 -2.04 -3.38
CA PHE A 30 -6.89 -3.21 -3.14
C PHE A 30 -6.41 -4.30 -4.07
N SER A 31 -6.23 -5.51 -3.58
CA SER A 31 -5.84 -6.66 -4.40
C SER A 31 -6.92 -7.75 -4.34
N ASN A 32 -7.05 -8.52 -5.43
CA ASN A 32 -8.03 -9.60 -5.55
C ASN A 32 -7.85 -10.71 -4.52
N ASN A 33 -6.68 -10.81 -3.89
CA ASN A 33 -6.43 -11.69 -2.76
C ASN A 33 -7.08 -11.19 -1.45
N GLY A 34 -7.79 -10.06 -1.47
CA GLY A 34 -8.46 -9.43 -0.32
C GLY A 34 -7.58 -8.40 0.38
N LYS A 35 -6.30 -8.30 0.06
CA LYS A 35 -5.38 -7.37 0.75
C LYS A 35 -5.73 -5.92 0.44
N VAL A 36 -5.71 -5.12 1.50
CA VAL A 36 -5.91 -3.68 1.45
C VAL A 36 -4.64 -3.01 1.96
N ALA A 37 -4.04 -2.15 1.17
CA ALA A 37 -2.92 -1.32 1.58
C ALA A 37 -3.27 0.15 1.45
N VAL A 38 -2.82 0.95 2.41
CA VAL A 38 -2.98 2.39 2.47
C VAL A 38 -1.61 3.00 2.75
N LEU A 39 -1.30 4.10 2.07
CA LEU A 39 -0.09 4.88 2.27
C LEU A 39 -0.48 6.35 2.33
N CYS A 40 -0.18 7.00 3.45
CA CYS A 40 -0.33 8.42 3.64
C CYS A 40 1.06 9.05 3.70
N GLN A 41 1.34 9.97 2.79
CA GLN A 41 2.60 10.68 2.71
C GLN A 41 2.33 12.17 2.97
N HIS A 42 2.97 12.73 3.99
CA HIS A 42 2.77 14.10 4.44
C HIS A 42 4.09 14.87 4.49
N GLU A 43 4.13 16.05 3.90
CA GLU A 43 5.24 16.99 3.96
C GLU A 43 5.13 17.86 5.22
N TRP A 44 5.91 17.55 6.26
CA TRP A 44 5.87 18.28 7.54
C TRP A 44 6.77 19.54 7.55
N ARG A 45 7.79 19.56 6.70
CA ARG A 45 8.78 20.63 6.51
C ARG A 45 9.10 20.68 5.02
N PRO A 46 9.52 21.83 4.47
CA PRO A 46 9.90 21.92 3.08
C PRO A 46 10.88 20.81 2.76
N LYS A 47 10.56 20.01 1.73
CA LYS A 47 11.40 18.90 1.25
C LYS A 47 11.54 17.70 2.23
N SER A 48 10.94 17.72 3.41
CA SER A 48 10.95 16.60 4.36
C SER A 48 9.59 15.92 4.44
N LEU A 49 9.60 14.60 4.31
CA LEU A 49 8.42 13.76 4.08
C LEU A 49 8.28 12.70 5.16
N VAL A 50 7.09 12.62 5.75
CA VAL A 50 6.66 11.54 6.63
C VAL A 50 5.75 10.63 5.82
N THR A 51 6.06 9.34 5.76
CA THR A 51 5.24 8.33 5.08
C THR A 51 4.76 7.31 6.10
N LEU A 52 3.46 7.19 6.24
CA LEU A 52 2.77 6.16 7.00
C LEU A 52 2.21 5.15 6.01
N SER A 53 2.49 3.86 6.21
CA SER A 53 1.92 2.79 5.42
C SER A 53 1.24 1.76 6.32
N ALA A 54 0.14 1.22 5.86
CA ALA A 54 -0.58 0.15 6.53
C ALA A 54 -1.06 -0.86 5.48
N GLU A 55 -0.86 -2.15 5.73
CA GLU A 55 -1.39 -3.24 4.94
C GLU A 55 -2.19 -4.17 5.85
N TYR A 56 -3.40 -4.45 5.42
CA TYR A 56 -4.36 -5.32 6.07
C TYR A 56 -4.66 -6.51 5.16
N ASP A 57 -4.45 -7.71 5.68
CA ASP A 57 -4.77 -8.97 5.00
C ASP A 57 -5.98 -9.63 5.70
N PRO A 58 -7.20 -9.52 5.14
CA PRO A 58 -8.39 -10.10 5.75
C PRO A 58 -8.40 -11.64 5.75
N LYS A 59 -7.51 -12.30 4.99
CA LYS A 59 -7.40 -13.76 5.03
C LYS A 59 -6.65 -14.26 6.25
N SER A 60 -5.89 -13.38 6.89
CA SER A 60 -5.19 -13.67 8.14
C SER A 60 -5.72 -12.74 9.24
N ILE A 61 -6.98 -12.93 9.65
CA ILE A 61 -7.58 -12.21 10.80
C ILE A 61 -6.74 -12.36 12.08
N MET A 62 -5.97 -13.45 12.20
CA MET A 62 -5.02 -13.68 13.29
C MET A 62 -3.62 -13.10 13.07
N ALA A 63 -3.29 -12.63 11.86
CA ALA A 63 -2.01 -11.98 11.60
C ALA A 63 -2.08 -10.49 11.96
N PRO A 64 -1.03 -9.93 12.55
CA PRO A 64 -0.97 -8.50 12.84
C PRO A 64 -1.02 -7.70 11.53
N SER A 65 -1.73 -6.58 11.57
CA SER A 65 -1.69 -5.59 10.50
C SER A 65 -0.25 -5.09 10.32
N ARG A 66 0.19 -5.00 9.07
CA ARG A 66 1.54 -4.54 8.76
C ARG A 66 1.52 -3.03 8.71
N VAL A 67 2.10 -2.39 9.72
CA VAL A 67 2.22 -0.93 9.75
C VAL A 67 3.68 -0.55 9.58
N GLY A 68 3.93 0.47 8.76
CA GLY A 68 5.25 1.04 8.51
C GLY A 68 5.24 2.55 8.67
N LEU A 69 6.35 3.08 9.14
CA LEU A 69 6.62 4.52 9.20
C LEU A 69 7.98 4.77 8.56
N ALA A 70 8.04 5.74 7.66
CA ALA A 70 9.28 6.20 7.04
C ALA A 70 9.38 7.72 7.14
N LEU A 71 10.58 8.20 7.43
CA LEU A 71 10.91 9.62 7.49
C LEU A 71 12.02 9.89 6.47
N ALA A 72 11.75 10.76 5.51
CA ALA A 72 12.72 11.24 4.55
C ALA A 72 13.04 12.70 4.86
N LEU A 73 14.24 12.94 5.36
CA LEU A 73 14.74 14.29 5.66
C LEU A 73 15.58 14.77 4.48
N LYS A 74 15.36 16.02 4.07
CA LYS A 74 16.30 16.72 3.19
C LYS A 74 17.04 17.77 4.03
N PRO A 75 18.37 17.91 3.83
CA PRO A 75 19.18 18.88 4.56
C PRO A 75 18.78 20.32 4.23
#